data_AF-A0AAX1LP83-F1
#
_entry.id   AF-A0AAX1LP83-F1
#
_cell.length_a   1.000
_cell.length_b   1.000
_cell.length_c   1.000
_cell.angle_alpha   90.00
_cell.angle_beta   90.00
_cell.angle_gamma   90.00
#
_symmetry.space_group_name_H-M   'P 1'
#
loop_
_entity.id
_entity.type
_entity.pdbx_description
1 polymer ?
#
loop_
_entity_poly.entity_id
_entity_poly.type
_entity_poly.pdbx_seq_one_letter_code
_entity_poly.pdbx_strand_id
1 'polypeptide(L)' 'MRLVLADTCAARETLRRRHRAHMLTGDLAGVMECHVGNAGDWLAIWMRDDGIAVFMRTGGHDELFGRR' A
#
# COMPACT_ATOMS: atom_id res chain seq x y z
N MET A 1 -7.99 0.81 -5.38
CA MET A 1 -7.67 -0.22 -6.38
C MET A 1 -7.29 0.29 -7.77
N ARG A 2 -8.07 1.14 -8.45
CA ARG A 2 -7.79 1.54 -9.86
C ARG A 2 -6.36 2.05 -10.11
N LEU A 3 -5.81 2.84 -9.19
CA LEU A 3 -4.45 3.36 -9.31
C LEU A 3 -3.38 2.26 -9.25
N VAL A 4 -3.57 1.24 -8.41
CA VAL A 4 -2.65 0.10 -8.31
C VAL A 4 -2.69 -0.73 -9.60
N LEU A 5 -3.88 -0.99 -10.14
CA LEU A 5 -4.05 -1.74 -11.38
C LEU A 5 -3.51 -0.99 -12.61
N ALA A 6 -3.61 0.34 -12.63
CA ALA A 6 -3.12 1.14 -13.74
C ALA A 6 -1.58 1.15 -13.83
N ASP A 7 -0.90 1.12 -12.68
CA ASP A 7 0.57 1.12 -12.51
C ASP A 7 1.39 2.08 -13.39
N THR A 8 0.78 3.15 -13.90
CA THR A 8 1.47 4.20 -14.66
C THR A 8 2.29 5.09 -13.73
N CYS A 9 3.28 5.82 -14.25
CA CYS A 9 4.05 6.79 -13.46
C CYS A 9 3.14 7.81 -12.75
N ALA A 10 2.11 8.31 -13.43
CA ALA A 10 1.15 9.24 -12.84
C ALA A 10 0.28 8.59 -11.74
N ALA A 11 -0.10 7.32 -11.91
CA ALA A 11 -0.86 6.59 -10.89
C ALA A 11 -0.01 6.35 -9.64
N ARG A 12 1.27 5.96 -9.81
CA ARG A 12 2.25 5.78 -8.72
C ARG A 12 2.52 7.10 -8.00
N GLU A 13 2.66 8.21 -8.72
CA GLU A 13 2.83 9.53 -8.11
C GLU A 13 1.61 9.95 -7.29
N THR A 14 0.41 9.68 -7.80
CA THR A 14 -0.85 9.93 -7.08
C THR A 14 -0.93 9.08 -5.81
N LEU A 15 -0.59 7.78 -5.89
CA LEU A 15 -0.50 6.89 -4.74
C LEU A 15 0.48 7.43 -3.69
N ARG A 16 1.68 7.86 -4.10
CA ARG A 16 2.68 8.43 -3.19
C ARG A 16 2.18 9.72 -2.52
N ARG A 17 1.63 10.66 -3.28
CA ARG A 17 1.25 11.99 -2.75
C ARG A 17 -0.05 11.99 -1.97
N ARG A 18 -1.08 11.28 -2.45
CA ARG A 18 -2.43 11.32 -1.85
C ARG A 18 -2.70 10.19 -0.87
N HIS A 19 -2.06 9.04 -1.08
CA HIS A 19 -2.25 7.84 -0.26
C HIS A 19 -1.01 7.48 0.55
N ARG A 20 0.03 8.35 0.53
CA ARG A 20 1.31 8.15 1.23
C ARG A 20 1.94 6.79 0.91
N ALA A 21 1.73 6.32 -0.32
CA ALA A 21 2.20 5.01 -0.70
C ALA A 21 3.72 4.94 -0.68
N HIS A 22 4.25 3.92 -0.01
CA HIS A 22 5.68 3.70 0.13
C HIS A 22 5.99 2.21 0.27
N MET A 23 7.25 1.86 0.09
CA MET A 23 7.74 0.51 0.31
C MET A 23 8.09 0.36 1.78
N LEU A 24 7.63 -0.73 2.39
CA LEU A 24 7.98 -1.11 3.76
C LEU A 24 9.45 -1.53 3.84
N THR A 25 9.97 -1.54 5.05
CA THR A 25 11.34 -1.93 5.39
C THR A 25 11.34 -3.10 6.39
N GLY A 26 12.52 -3.63 6.72
CA GLY A 26 12.65 -4.77 7.64
C GLY A 26 12.12 -6.08 7.04
N ASP A 27 11.39 -6.86 7.84
CA ASP A 27 10.88 -8.18 7.45
C ASP A 27 9.85 -8.13 6.31
N LEU A 28 9.28 -6.95 6.05
CA LEU A 28 8.35 -6.69 4.95
C LEU A 28 8.99 -5.85 3.83
N ALA A 29 10.32 -5.84 3.73
CA ALA A 29 11.02 -5.15 2.65
C ALA A 29 10.50 -5.61 1.27
N GLY A 30 10.21 -4.66 0.38
CA GLY A 30 9.64 -4.92 -0.94
C GLY A 30 8.10 -4.92 -0.97
N VAL A 31 7.43 -4.98 0.17
CA VAL A 31 5.98 -4.82 0.27
C VAL A 31 5.60 -3.36 0.14
N MET A 32 4.57 -3.05 -0.64
CA MET A 32 4.00 -1.72 -0.74
C MET A 32 2.90 -1.54 0.31
N GLU A 33 2.83 -0.36 0.91
CA GLU A 33 1.78 0.07 1.83
C GLU A 33 1.20 1.40 1.36
N CYS A 34 -0.09 1.62 1.56
CA CYS A 34 -0.69 2.95 1.46
C CYS A 34 -1.92 3.12 2.36
N HIS A 35 -2.26 4.37 2.66
CA HIS A 35 -3.48 4.73 3.36
C HIS A 35 -4.69 4.72 2.43
N VAL A 36 -5.73 4.02 2.86
CA VAL A 36 -7.01 3.92 2.14
C VAL A 36 -7.90 5.12 2.48
N GLY A 37 -7.56 6.29 1.95
CA GLY A 37 -8.44 7.47 1.88
C GLY A 37 -9.13 7.85 3.20
N ASN A 38 -10.42 8.20 3.13
CA ASN A 38 -11.25 8.73 4.23
C ASN A 38 -11.42 7.78 5.45
N ALA A 39 -10.79 6.60 5.45
CA ALA A 39 -10.87 5.62 6.53
C ALA A 39 -9.80 5.81 7.62
N GLY A 40 -9.21 7.01 7.74
CA GLY A 40 -8.25 7.34 8.80
C GLY A 40 -6.98 6.48 8.75
N ASP A 41 -6.80 5.63 9.76
CA ASP A 41 -5.61 4.78 9.94
C ASP A 41 -5.66 3.45 9.18
N TRP A 42 -6.61 3.30 8.25
CA TRP A 42 -6.76 2.08 7.46
C TRP A 42 -5.73 2.01 6.33
N LEU A 43 -5.03 0.88 6.26
CA LEU A 43 -3.97 0.62 5.30
C LEU A 43 -4.33 -0.54 4.38
N ALA A 44 -3.73 -0.54 3.20
CA ALA A 44 -3.68 -1.69 2.31
C ALA A 44 -2.22 -2.01 2.01
N ILE A 45 -1.85 -3.29 2.10
CA ILE A 45 -0.52 -3.78 1.74
C ILE A 45 -0.59 -4.78 0.58
N TRP A 46 0.34 -4.65 -0.36
CA TRP A 46 0.42 -5.51 -1.53
C TRP A 46 1.86 -5.72 -2.00
N MET A 47 2.09 -6.84 -2.68
CA MET A 47 3.30 -7.05 -3.47
C MET A 47 3.00 -6.79 -4.94
N ARG A 48 4.00 -6.37 -5.69
CA ARG A 48 3.91 -6.22 -7.15
C ARG A 48 5.09 -6.93 -7.80
N ASP A 49 4.80 -7.73 -8.82
CA ASP A 49 5.81 -8.38 -9.65
C ASP A 49 5.23 -8.70 -11.02
N ASP A 50 6.03 -8.53 -12.07
CA ASP A 50 5.69 -8.86 -13.47
C ASP A 50 4.23 -8.55 -13.91
N GLY A 51 3.76 -7.33 -13.63
CA GLY A 51 2.39 -6.89 -13.99
C GLY A 51 1.27 -7.44 -13.11
N ILE A 52 1.59 -8.21 -12.07
CA ILE A 52 0.67 -8.74 -11.07
C ILE A 52 0.77 -7.90 -9.79
N ALA A 53 -0.39 -7.61 -9.19
CA ALA A 53 -0.47 -7.05 -7.85
C ALA A 53 -1.24 -8.01 -6.94
N VAL A 54 -0.57 -8.51 -5.89
CA VAL A 54 -1.17 -9.41 -4.90
C VAL A 54 -1.47 -8.61 -3.63
N PHE A 55 -2.74 -8.35 -3.39
CA PHE A 55 -3.20 -7.74 -2.15
C PHE A 55 -3.19 -8.77 -1.03
N MET A 56 -2.47 -8.47 0.05
CA MET A 56 -2.25 -9.45 1.13
C MET A 56 -3.17 -9.19 2.32
N ARG A 57 -3.12 -7.97 2.86
CA ARG A 57 -3.87 -7.59 4.07
C ARG A 57 -4.34 -6.14 3.97
N THR A 58 -5.39 -5.85 4.71
CA THR A 58 -5.89 -4.50 4.94
C THR A 58 -6.40 -4.41 6.37
N GLY A 59 -6.29 -3.26 6.99
CA GLY A 59 -6.60 -3.08 8.41
C GLY A 59 -6.01 -1.80 8.97
N GLY A 60 -6.26 -1.55 10.24
CA GLY A 60 -5.56 -0.51 11.00
C GLY A 60 -4.08 -0.86 11.21
N HIS A 61 -3.29 0.12 11.67
CA HIS A 61 -1.88 -0.09 11.99
C HIS A 61 -1.68 -1.21 13.03
N ASP A 62 -2.45 -1.19 14.12
CA ASP A 62 -2.38 -2.20 15.19
C ASP A 62 -2.70 -3.61 14.69
N GLU A 63 -3.65 -3.74 13.76
CA GLU A 63 -4.03 -5.03 13.19
C GLU A 63 -2.94 -5.57 12.26
N LEU A 64 -2.29 -4.69 11.49
CA LEU A 64 -1.30 -5.09 10.50
C LEU A 64 0.09 -5.32 11.10
N PHE A 65 0.50 -4.47 12.04
CA PHE A 65 1.87 -4.40 12.55
C PHE A 65 1.99 -4.68 14.06
N GLY A 66 0.87 -4.88 14.76
CA GLY A 66 0.86 -4.95 16.21
C GLY A 66 0.86 -3.58 16.87
N ARG A 67 0.57 -3.54 18.18
CA ARG A 67 0.62 -2.29 18.96
C ARG A 67 2.05 -1.74 19.00
N ARG A 68 2.17 -0.45 18.69
CA ARG A 68 3.42 0.30 18.75
C ARG A 68 3.91 0.52 20.18
#